data_AF-A0A1Q4YKC5-F1
#
_entry.id   AF-A0A1Q4YKC5-F1
#
_cell.length_a   1.000
_cell.length_b   1.000
_cell.length_c   1.000
_cell.angle_alpha   90.00
_cell.angle_beta   90.00
_cell.angle_gamma   90.00
#
_symmetry.space_group_name_H-M   'P 1'
#
loop_
_entity.id
_entity.type
_entity.pdbx_description
1 polymer ?
#
loop_
_entity_poly.entity_id
_entity_poly.type
_entity_poly.pdbx_seq_one_letter_code
_entity_poly.pdbx_strand_id
1 'polypeptide(L)'
;MPDDGVVPLGHIRASHRVLGWCSLCPAHDALDELLAWRDDAYTDPADEANPPMAITTTYGDCRACGAEETVVTSVVTVRTRTGRRQATQWTYCLYCDDVPKEAADGQA
;
A
#
# COMPACT_ATOMS: atom_id res chain seq x y z
N MET A 1 10.08 19.32 29.23
CA MET A 1 9.23 18.60 28.27
C MET A 1 8.31 19.65 27.68
N PRO A 2 8.35 19.99 26.38
CA PRO A 2 7.45 21.00 25.87
C PRO A 2 6.12 20.40 25.42
N ASP A 3 5.10 20.81 26.17
CA ASP A 3 3.66 20.97 25.92
C ASP A 3 2.78 19.85 25.35
N ASP A 4 1.78 19.51 26.18
CA ASP A 4 0.71 18.56 25.99
C ASP A 4 -0.30 19.01 24.90
N GLY A 5 -0.27 18.32 23.76
CA GLY A 5 -1.50 17.92 23.05
C GLY A 5 -2.23 18.93 22.17
N VAL A 6 -1.82 20.21 22.10
CA VAL A 6 -2.45 21.18 21.20
C VAL A 6 -1.74 21.23 19.85
N VAL A 7 -2.30 20.51 18.88
CA VAL A 7 -1.84 20.56 17.49
C VAL A 7 -2.29 21.88 16.84
N PRO A 8 -1.38 22.68 16.27
CA PRO A 8 -1.72 23.96 15.65
C PRO A 8 -2.74 23.80 14.51
N LEU A 9 -3.56 24.83 14.28
CA LEU A 9 -4.54 24.81 13.18
C LEU A 9 -3.82 24.64 11.83
N GLY A 10 -4.37 23.76 10.99
CA GLY A 10 -3.78 23.38 9.71
C GLY A 10 -2.86 22.16 9.79
N HIS A 11 -2.36 21.79 10.98
CA HIS A 11 -1.47 20.64 11.14
C HIS A 11 -2.23 19.31 11.21
N ILE A 12 -1.52 18.23 10.87
CA ILE A 12 -2.09 16.88 10.84
C ILE A 12 -2.05 16.29 12.25
N ARG A 13 -3.22 16.28 12.91
CA ARG A 13 -3.36 15.79 14.29
C ARG A 13 -2.90 14.34 14.50
N ALA A 14 -3.15 13.47 13.52
CA ALA A 14 -2.75 12.07 13.61
C ALA A 14 -1.23 11.94 13.72
N SER A 15 -0.48 12.69 12.92
CA SER A 15 0.98 12.64 12.89
C SER A 15 1.58 13.22 14.16
N HIS A 16 1.04 14.32 14.69
CA HIS A 16 1.45 14.83 16.00
C HIS A 16 1.23 13.83 17.13
N ARG A 17 0.19 13.00 17.05
CA ARG A 17 -0.10 11.99 18.06
C ARG A 17 0.86 10.79 17.98
N VAL A 18 1.22 10.36 16.78
CA VAL A 18 2.01 9.13 16.58
C VAL A 18 3.50 9.44 16.42
N LEU A 19 3.84 10.41 15.56
CA LEU A 19 5.21 10.79 15.22
C LEU A 19 5.75 11.95 16.06
N GLY A 20 4.87 12.72 16.73
CA GLY A 20 5.23 13.93 17.47
C GLY A 20 5.39 15.19 16.60
N TRP A 21 5.19 15.08 15.29
CA TRP A 21 5.30 16.17 14.31
C TRP A 21 4.49 15.85 13.04
N CYS A 22 4.41 16.79 12.09
CA CYS A 22 3.84 16.57 10.74
C CYS A 22 4.63 17.39 9.71
N SER A 23 4.39 17.20 8.42
CA SER A 23 5.03 17.94 7.31
C SER A 23 4.81 19.46 7.31
N LEU A 24 3.89 19.96 8.14
CA LEU A 24 3.66 21.39 8.35
C LEU A 24 4.48 21.97 9.52
N CYS A 25 5.20 21.13 10.27
CA CYS A 25 6.13 21.59 11.30
C CYS A 25 7.43 22.12 10.66
N PRO A 26 8.10 23.10 11.29
CA PRO A 26 9.42 23.52 10.84
C PRO A 26 10.40 22.33 10.80
N ALA A 27 11.26 22.31 9.78
CA ALA A 27 12.30 21.30 9.56
C ALA A 27 11.81 19.88 9.19
N HIS A 28 10.53 19.73 8.84
CA HIS A 28 9.98 18.48 8.33
C HIS A 28 9.29 18.71 6.98
N ASP A 29 9.33 17.73 6.10
CA ASP A 29 8.58 17.76 4.85
C ASP A 29 7.62 16.57 4.69
N ALA A 30 6.87 16.57 3.59
CA ALA A 30 5.87 15.54 3.29
C ALA A 30 6.50 14.16 3.03
N LEU A 31 7.72 14.10 2.49
CA LEU A 31 8.42 12.86 2.25
C LEU A 31 8.90 12.27 3.59
N ASP A 32 9.46 13.09 4.46
CA ASP A 32 9.85 12.68 5.81
C ASP A 32 8.65 12.10 6.56
N GLU A 33 7.50 12.78 6.54
CA GLU A 33 6.28 12.33 7.22
C GLU A 33 5.80 10.98 6.67
N LEU A 34 5.84 10.80 5.34
CA LEU A 34 5.52 9.54 4.68
C LEU A 34 6.46 8.41 5.09
N LEU A 35 7.76 8.67 5.13
CA LEU A 35 8.77 7.68 5.54
C LEU A 35 8.61 7.29 7.01
N ALA A 36 8.33 8.25 7.88
CA ALA A 36 8.08 7.99 9.29
C ALA A 36 6.82 7.14 9.53
N TRP A 37 5.73 7.42 8.79
CA TRP A 37 4.52 6.59 8.83
C TRP A 37 4.75 5.18 8.28
N ARG A 38 5.56 5.06 7.22
CA ARG A 38 5.95 3.77 6.67
C ARG A 38 6.71 2.96 7.72
N ASP A 39 7.70 3.56 8.36
CA ASP A 39 8.53 2.88 9.34
C ASP A 39 7.71 2.50 10.58
N ASP A 40 6.83 3.37 11.08
CA ASP A 40 5.86 3.04 12.17
C ASP A 40 4.99 1.83 11.82
N ALA A 41 4.44 1.78 10.60
CA ALA A 41 3.64 0.66 10.12
C ALA A 41 4.42 -0.66 10.01
N TYR A 42 5.76 -0.62 9.92
CA TYR A 42 6.63 -1.80 9.90
C TYR A 42 7.27 -2.12 11.25
N THR A 43 7.01 -1.32 12.31
CA THR A 43 7.67 -1.48 13.61
C THR A 43 6.93 -2.45 14.55
N ASP A 44 5.66 -2.78 14.32
CA ASP A 44 4.97 -3.85 15.06
C ASP A 44 5.32 -5.23 14.46
N PRO A 45 6.02 -6.12 15.18
CA PRO A 45 6.32 -7.48 14.70
C PRO A 45 5.06 -8.29 14.36
N ALA A 46 3.91 -7.96 14.95
CA ALA A 46 2.62 -8.57 14.62
C ALA A 46 2.11 -8.13 13.24
N ASP A 47 2.42 -6.90 12.81
CA ASP A 47 2.09 -6.40 11.49
C ASP A 47 3.13 -6.83 10.43
N GLU A 48 4.37 -7.12 10.81
CA GLU A 48 5.32 -7.79 9.90
C GLU A 48 4.83 -9.21 9.53
N ALA A 49 4.35 -9.98 10.51
CA ALA A 49 3.80 -11.32 10.27
C ALA A 49 2.42 -11.29 9.59
N ASN A 50 1.64 -10.22 9.78
CA ASN A 50 0.28 -10.11 9.25
C ASN A 50 -0.06 -8.66 8.87
N PRO A 51 0.48 -8.14 7.75
CA PRO A 51 0.37 -6.72 7.45
C PRO A 51 -1.08 -6.31 7.14
N PRO A 52 -1.45 -5.05 7.42
CA PRO A 52 -2.77 -4.52 7.11
C PRO A 52 -3.06 -4.53 5.60
N MET A 53 -2.02 -4.48 4.78
CA MET A 53 -2.06 -4.65 3.34
C MET A 53 -1.04 -5.72 2.92
N ALA A 54 -1.44 -6.65 2.09
CA ALA A 54 -0.53 -7.63 1.48
C ALA A 54 -0.71 -7.66 -0.03
N ILE A 55 0.41 -7.74 -0.74
CA ILE A 55 0.44 -7.88 -2.20
C ILE A 55 0.98 -9.26 -2.51
N THR A 56 0.22 -10.04 -3.28
CA THR A 56 0.68 -11.32 -3.81
C THR A 56 0.84 -11.18 -5.31
N THR A 57 2.02 -11.56 -5.81
CA THR A 57 2.35 -11.46 -7.22
C THR A 57 2.62 -12.84 -7.80
N THR A 58 1.98 -13.15 -8.93
CA THR A 58 2.24 -14.35 -9.73
C THR A 58 2.69 -13.96 -11.14
N TYR A 59 3.45 -14.85 -11.75
CA TYR A 59 3.96 -14.70 -13.11
C TYR A 59 3.35 -15.77 -14.01
N GLY A 60 3.17 -15.43 -15.29
CA GLY A 60 2.68 -16.36 -16.30
C GLY A 60 2.99 -15.88 -17.72
N ASP A 61 2.54 -16.65 -18.70
CA ASP A 61 2.87 -16.41 -20.10
C ASP A 61 1.92 -15.40 -20.76
N CYS A 62 2.46 -14.57 -21.64
CA CYS A 62 1.67 -13.59 -22.37
C CYS A 62 1.02 -14.22 -23.60
N ARG A 63 -0.32 -14.19 -23.67
CA ARG A 63 -1.05 -14.66 -24.85
C ARG A 63 -0.94 -13.74 -26.07
N ALA A 64 -0.65 -12.45 -25.87
CA ALA A 64 -0.57 -11.47 -26.95
C ALA A 64 0.77 -11.53 -27.69
N CYS A 65 1.89 -11.53 -26.96
CA CYS A 65 3.22 -11.57 -27.56
C CYS A 65 3.91 -12.95 -27.51
N GLY A 66 3.36 -13.90 -26.77
CA GLY A 66 3.92 -15.25 -26.60
C GLY A 66 5.12 -15.33 -25.64
N ALA A 67 5.47 -14.24 -24.96
CA ALA A 67 6.61 -14.23 -24.04
C ALA A 67 6.29 -14.93 -22.71
N GLU A 68 7.13 -15.87 -22.30
CA GLU A 68 6.99 -16.70 -21.10
C GLU A 68 7.33 -15.92 -19.81
N GLU A 69 6.60 -16.20 -18.72
CA GLU A 69 6.78 -15.56 -17.39
C GLU A 69 6.76 -14.01 -17.37
N THR A 70 6.22 -13.37 -18.40
CA THR A 70 6.19 -11.89 -18.51
C THR A 70 4.92 -11.24 -18.01
N VAL A 71 3.83 -12.00 -17.84
CA VAL A 71 2.57 -11.50 -17.30
C VAL A 71 2.62 -11.51 -15.79
N VAL A 72 2.64 -10.32 -15.21
CA VAL A 72 2.56 -10.09 -13.78
C VAL A 72 1.10 -9.91 -13.39
N THR A 73 0.59 -10.76 -12.51
CA THR A 73 -0.69 -10.54 -11.84
C THR A 73 -0.42 -10.23 -10.38
N SER A 74 -0.84 -9.05 -9.93
CA SER A 74 -0.72 -8.64 -8.54
C SER A 74 -2.10 -8.47 -7.93
N VAL A 75 -2.31 -9.14 -6.80
CA VAL A 75 -3.54 -9.06 -6.01
C VAL A 75 -3.23 -8.35 -4.71
N VAL A 76 -3.97 -7.27 -4.43
CA VAL A 76 -3.86 -6.53 -3.17
C VAL A 76 -4.98 -6.96 -2.26
N THR A 77 -4.62 -7.46 -1.08
CA THR A 77 -5.55 -7.80 -0.01
C THR A 77 -5.37 -6.84 1.16
N VAL A 78 -6.49 -6.39 1.71
CA VAL A 78 -6.55 -5.50 2.86
C VAL A 78 -7.22 -6.23 4.03
N ARG A 79 -6.62 -6.13 5.21
CA ARG A 79 -7.17 -6.64 6.46
C ARG A 79 -8.27 -5.71 6.94
N THR A 80 -9.49 -6.22 7.01
CA THR A 80 -10.64 -5.52 7.58
C THR A 80 -11.00 -6.10 8.94
N ARG A 81 -11.92 -5.46 9.67
CA ARG A 81 -12.51 -6.03 10.90
C ARG A 81 -13.20 -7.39 10.70
N THR A 82 -13.55 -7.73 9.46
CA THR A 82 -14.24 -8.98 9.09
C THR A 82 -13.32 -10.01 8.44
N GLY A 83 -12.01 -9.77 8.42
CA GLY A 83 -11.02 -10.61 7.74
C GLY A 83 -10.40 -9.93 6.52
N ARG A 84 -9.59 -10.67 5.76
CA ARG A 84 -8.93 -10.16 4.55
C ARG A 84 -9.91 -10.09 3.38
N ARG A 85 -9.85 -9.00 2.63
CA ARG A 85 -10.63 -8.78 1.40
C ARG A 85 -9.69 -8.37 0.29
N GLN A 86 -9.91 -8.88 -0.91
CA GLN A 86 -9.26 -8.35 -2.11
C GLN A 86 -9.78 -6.95 -2.36
N ALA A 87 -8.87 -5.97 -2.37
CA ALA A 87 -9.20 -4.59 -2.66
C ALA A 87 -9.09 -4.29 -4.15
N THR A 88 -8.09 -4.88 -4.81
CA THR A 88 -7.90 -4.76 -6.25
C THR A 88 -7.05 -5.91 -6.76
N GLN A 89 -7.13 -6.14 -8.07
CA GLN A 89 -6.20 -6.95 -8.83
C GLN A 89 -5.77 -6.12 -10.05
N TRP A 90 -4.57 -6.37 -10.54
CA TRP A 90 -4.18 -5.94 -11.89
C TRP A 90 -3.29 -6.99 -12.52
N THR A 91 -3.36 -7.04 -13.85
CA THR A 91 -2.53 -7.92 -14.67
C THR A 91 -1.87 -7.10 -15.77
N TYR A 92 -0.57 -7.33 -16.01
CA TYR A 92 0.22 -6.58 -16.98
C TYR A 92 1.34 -7.43 -17.56
N CYS A 93 1.54 -7.38 -18.88
CA CYS A 93 2.72 -7.98 -19.51
C CYS A 93 3.90 -7.01 -19.49
N LEU A 94 4.98 -7.36 -18.79
CA LEU A 94 6.21 -6.56 -18.71
C LEU A 94 6.98 -6.43 -20.05
N TYR A 95 6.58 -7.15 -21.09
CA TYR A 95 7.29 -7.19 -22.37
C TYR A 95 6.61 -6.38 -23.48
N CYS A 96 5.30 -6.55 -23.66
CA CYS A 96 4.56 -5.90 -24.75
C CYS A 96 3.56 -4.85 -24.25
N ASP A 97 3.57 -4.58 -22.94
CA ASP A 97 2.68 -3.64 -22.26
C ASP A 97 1.19 -3.94 -22.44
N ASP A 98 0.87 -5.18 -22.87
CA ASP A 98 -0.51 -5.64 -22.93
C ASP A 98 -1.07 -5.70 -21.51
N VAL A 99 -2.28 -5.13 -21.35
CA VAL A 99 -3.08 -5.22 -20.14
C VAL A 99 -4.16 -6.26 -20.44
N PRO A 100 -4.00 -7.52 -20.02
CA PRO A 100 -5.03 -8.52 -20.23
C PRO A 100 -6.32 -8.00 -19.60
N LYS A 101 -7.36 -7.81 -20.42
CA LYS A 101 -8.65 -7.35 -19.93
C LYS A 101 -9.14 -8.36 -18.90
N GLU A 102 -9.41 -7.89 -17.68
CA GLU A 102 -10.07 -8.70 -16.68
C GLU A 102 -11.33 -9.29 -17.31
N ALA A 103 -11.45 -10.62 -17.32
CA ALA A 103 -12.74 -11.24 -17.56
C ALA A 103 -13.60 -10.79 -16.37
N ALA A 104 -14.57 -9.91 -16.63
CA ALA A 104 -15.49 -9.43 -15.62
C ALA A 104 -16.00 -10.64 -14.82
N ASP A 105 -15.84 -10.62 -13.50
CA ASP A 105 -16.39 -11.62 -12.60
C ASP A 105 -17.88 -11.79 -12.91
N GLY A 106 -18.22 -12.89 -13.57
CA GLY A 106 -19.55 -13.06 -14.15
C GLY A 106 -19.73 -14.38 -14.90
N GLN A 107 -20.16 -15.39 -14.13
CA GLN A 107 -20.90 -16.60 -14.53
C GLN A 107 -20.07 -17.83 -14.96
N ALA A 108 -19.99 -18.80 -14.04
CA ALA A 108 -20.63 -20.12 -14.18
C ALA A 108 -20.76 -20.79 -12.80
#